data_AF-A0A938PTK0-F1
#
_entry.id   AF-A0A938PTK0-F1
#
_cell.length_a   1.000
_cell.length_b   1.000
_cell.length_c   1.000
_cell.angle_alpha   90.00
_cell.angle_beta   90.00
_cell.angle_gamma   90.00
#
_symmetry.space_group_name_H-M   'P 1'
#
loop_
_entity.id
_entity.type
_entity.pdbx_description
1 polymer ?
#
loop_
_entity_poly.entity_id
_entity_poly.type
_entity_poly.pdbx_seq_one_letter_code
_entity_poly.pdbx_strand_id
1 'polypeptide(L)'
;MEAARSVYNLNLLFAARGSGEYLSNVHVQIADTKGNVQLDTVAQGPYLYVNLKPGRYIINAEIDGQVARKKVAVSGRKTSSLTFTW
;
A
#
# COMPACT_ATOMS: atom_id res chain seq x y z
N MET A 1 -13.00 18.39 19.80
CA MET A 1 -12.67 18.04 18.40
C MET A 1 -11.80 16.79 18.44
N GLU A 2 -12.47 15.64 18.48
CA GLU A 2 -11.83 14.33 18.61
C GLU A 2 -11.27 13.84 17.26
N ALA A 3 -10.28 12.94 17.36
CA ALA A 3 -9.79 12.02 16.33
C ALA A 3 -8.65 12.47 15.39
N ALA A 4 -7.54 12.96 15.98
CA ALA A 4 -6.21 12.91 15.35
C ALA A 4 -5.41 11.65 15.78
N ARG A 5 -6.06 10.49 15.93
CA ARG A 5 -5.44 9.24 16.42
C ARG A 5 -5.74 8.02 15.55
N SER A 6 -5.63 8.20 14.24
CA SER A 6 -5.53 7.11 13.25
C SER A 6 -4.62 7.62 12.14
N VAL A 7 -3.32 7.68 12.41
CA VAL A 7 -2.43 8.40 11.50
C VAL A 7 -2.23 7.60 10.21
N TYR A 8 -2.24 6.26 10.27
CA TYR A 8 -2.17 5.39 9.09
C TYR A 8 -2.93 4.07 9.34
N ASN A 9 -3.79 3.67 8.40
CA ASN A 9 -4.59 2.45 8.48
C ASN A 9 -4.23 1.40 7.42
N LEU A 10 -3.26 1.71 6.57
CA LEU A 10 -2.67 0.81 5.60
C LEU A 10 -1.14 0.92 5.66
N ASN A 11 -0.48 -0.21 5.87
CA ASN A 11 0.98 -0.33 5.90
C ASN A 11 1.41 -1.28 4.78
N LEU A 12 2.31 -0.83 3.92
CA LEU A 12 2.86 -1.65 2.84
C LEU A 12 4.35 -1.91 3.12
N LEU A 13 4.77 -3.14 2.89
CA LEU A 13 6.17 -3.56 2.96
C LEU A 13 6.62 -4.14 1.61
N PHE A 14 7.75 -3.67 1.10
CA PHE A 14 8.34 -4.12 -0.16
C PHE A 14 9.66 -4.85 0.08
N ALA A 15 9.76 -6.09 -0.39
CA ALA A 15 11.00 -6.89 -0.28
C ALA A 15 11.21 -7.82 -1.48
N ALA A 16 12.45 -8.15 -1.80
CA ALA A 16 12.79 -9.14 -2.82
C ALA A 16 12.52 -10.56 -2.31
N ARG A 17 11.84 -11.39 -3.11
CA ARG A 17 11.62 -12.81 -2.80
C ARG A 17 12.95 -13.56 -2.91
N GLY A 18 13.22 -14.43 -1.95
CA GLY A 18 14.49 -15.17 -1.87
C GLY A 18 15.50 -14.46 -0.98
N SER A 19 16.05 -13.32 -1.43
CA SER A 19 17.07 -12.57 -0.66
C SER A 19 16.50 -11.88 0.58
N GLY A 20 15.22 -11.50 0.57
CA GLY A 20 14.60 -10.72 1.64
C GLY A 20 15.07 -9.26 1.68
N GLU A 21 15.79 -8.81 0.65
CA GLU A 21 16.29 -7.44 0.56
C GLU A 21 15.15 -6.44 0.48
N TYR A 22 15.28 -5.36 1.24
CA TYR A 22 14.30 -4.28 1.27
C TYR A 22 14.38 -3.47 -0.02
N LEU A 23 13.22 -3.34 -0.69
CA LEU A 23 13.13 -2.68 -1.98
C LEU A 23 12.74 -1.21 -1.82
N SER A 24 13.27 -0.37 -2.71
CA SER A 24 12.91 1.04 -2.88
C SER A 24 12.58 1.32 -4.35
N ASN A 25 12.12 2.53 -4.64
CA ASN A 25 11.65 2.96 -5.97
C ASN A 25 10.47 2.13 -6.50
N VAL A 26 9.61 1.65 -5.61
CA VAL A 26 8.40 0.91 -6.00
C VAL A 26 7.31 1.91 -6.35
N HIS A 27 6.81 1.89 -7.58
CA HIS A 27 5.63 2.68 -7.95
C HIS A 27 4.39 2.02 -7.34
N VAL A 28 3.69 2.75 -6.49
CA VAL A 28 2.49 2.29 -5.79
C VAL A 28 1.31 3.12 -6.24
N GLN A 29 0.34 2.44 -6.84
CA GLN A 29 -0.95 3.00 -7.20
C GLN A 29 -2.06 2.32 -6.41
N ILE A 30 -2.87 3.11 -5.73
CA ILE A 30 -4.03 2.65 -4.96
C ILE A 30 -5.28 3.20 -5.61
N ALA A 31 -6.14 2.31 -6.08
CA ALA A 31 -7.44 2.65 -6.66
C ALA A 31 -8.58 2.00 -5.88
N ASP A 32 -9.73 2.68 -5.80
CA ASP A 32 -10.95 2.06 -5.29
C ASP A 32 -11.52 1.03 -6.30
N THR A 33 -12.46 0.20 -5.85
CA THR A 33 -13.22 -0.73 -6.71
C THR A 33 -13.90 -0.11 -7.94
N LYS A 34 -14.19 1.19 -7.94
CA LYS A 34 -14.75 1.92 -9.11
C LYS A 34 -13.66 2.45 -10.05
N GLY A 35 -12.38 2.19 -9.78
CA GLY A 35 -11.26 2.65 -10.59
C GLY A 35 -10.72 4.04 -10.24
N ASN A 36 -11.23 4.68 -9.19
CA ASN A 36 -10.73 6.00 -8.78
C ASN A 36 -9.38 5.87 -8.08
N VAL A 37 -8.33 6.41 -8.67
CA VAL A 37 -7.00 6.49 -8.05
C VAL A 37 -7.06 7.42 -6.83
N GLN A 38 -6.78 6.87 -5.66
CA GLN A 38 -6.71 7.60 -4.39
C GLN A 38 -5.28 8.01 -4.05
N LEU A 39 -4.30 7.21 -4.49
CA LEU A 39 -2.89 7.47 -4.30
C LEU A 39 -2.12 6.95 -5.51
N ASP A 40 -1.18 7.76 -5.99
CA ASP A 40 -0.18 7.36 -6.97
C ASP A 40 1.14 7.98 -6.49
N THR A 41 2.10 7.15 -6.10
CA THR A 41 3.37 7.61 -5.53
C THR A 41 4.46 6.57 -5.72
N VAL A 42 5.72 7.00 -5.68
CA VAL A 42 6.88 6.11 -5.70
C VAL A 42 7.42 5.98 -4.28
N ALA A 43 7.39 4.77 -3.73
CA ALA A 43 7.94 4.47 -2.42
C ALA A 43 9.47 4.45 -2.49
N GLN A 44 10.12 5.45 -1.90
CA GLN A 44 11.59 5.55 -1.84
C GLN A 44 12.23 4.64 -0.79
N GLY A 45 11.44 3.81 -0.11
CA GLY A 45 11.92 2.87 0.89
C GLY A 45 10.98 1.67 1.03
N PRO A 46 11.35 0.71 1.87
CA PRO A 46 10.62 -0.55 2.01
C PRO A 46 9.25 -0.41 2.66
N TYR A 47 8.99 0.70 3.35
CA TYR A 47 7.73 0.93 4.04
C TYR A 47 6.97 2.10 3.40
N LEU A 48 5.69 1.90 3.10
CA LEU A 48 4.76 2.97 2.75
C LEU A 48 3.56 2.94 3.69
N TYR A 49 3.28 4.08 4.32
CA TYR A 49 2.15 4.26 5.21
C TYR A 49 1.11 5.14 4.55
N VAL A 50 -0.14 4.67 4.50
CA VAL A 50 -1.23 5.36 3.83
C VAL A 50 -2.44 5.40 4.75
N ASN A 51 -3.15 6.52 4.74
CA ASN A 51 -4.44 6.66 5.41
C ASN A 51 -5.55 6.77 4.37
N LEU A 52 -6.40 5.75 4.30
CA LEU A 52 -7.52 5.69 3.37
C LEU A 52 -8.84 5.77 4.12
N LYS A 53 -9.90 6.20 3.44
CA LYS A 53 -11.26 6.07 3.99
C LYS A 53 -11.60 4.58 4.14
N PRO A 54 -12.49 4.19 5.07
CA PRO A 54 -12.95 2.81 5.14
C PRO A 54 -13.60 2.40 3.80
N GLY A 55 -13.11 1.32 3.20
CA GLY A 55 -13.46 0.94 1.85
C GLY A 55 -12.62 -0.22 1.32
N ARG A 56 -12.92 -0.64 0.08
CA ARG A 56 -12.15 -1.67 -0.63
C ARG A 56 -11.26 -1.00 -1.67
N TYR A 57 -9.99 -1.37 -1.65
CA TYR A 57 -8.97 -0.80 -2.52
C TYR A 57 -8.16 -1.89 -3.19
N ILE A 58 -7.64 -1.56 -4.36
CA ILE A 58 -6.72 -2.35 -5.16
C ILE A 58 -5.41 -1.58 -5.17
N ILE A 59 -4.35 -2.23 -4.71
CA ILE A 59 -3.00 -1.69 -4.70
C ILE A 59 -2.22 -2.41 -5.80
N ASN A 60 -1.70 -1.63 -6.73
CA ASN A 60 -0.75 -2.06 -7.74
C ASN A 60 0.61 -1.53 -7.30
N ALA A 61 1.52 -2.43 -6.98
CA ALA A 61 2.92 -2.10 -6.73
C ALA A 61 3.73 -2.56 -7.94
N GLU A 62 4.53 -1.70 -8.54
CA GLU A 62 5.38 -2.01 -9.67
C GLU A 62 6.83 -1.70 -9.32
N ILE A 63 7.72 -2.63 -9.64
CA ILE A 63 9.17 -2.42 -9.57
C ILE A 63 9.81 -3.11 -10.76
N ASP A 64 10.68 -2.39 -11.48
CA ASP A 64 11.43 -2.92 -12.65
C ASP A 64 10.53 -3.62 -13.70
N GLY A 65 9.32 -3.09 -13.93
CA GLY A 65 8.33 -3.68 -14.84
C GLY A 65 7.55 -4.89 -14.29
N GLN A 66 7.85 -5.35 -13.07
CA GLN A 66 7.06 -6.39 -12.40
C GLN A 66 5.93 -5.78 -11.56
N VAL A 67 4.69 -6.03 -11.98
CA VAL A 67 3.49 -5.54 -11.27
C VAL A 67 2.94 -6.60 -10.32
N ALA A 68 2.87 -6.26 -9.03
CA ALA A 68 2.19 -7.01 -8.00
C ALA A 68 0.88 -6.31 -7.60
N ARG A 69 -0.26 -6.97 -7.84
CA ARG A 69 -1.59 -6.46 -7.50
C ARG A 69 -2.15 -7.16 -6.26
N LYS A 70 -2.56 -6.39 -5.25
CA LYS A 70 -3.26 -6.90 -4.06
C LYS A 70 -4.53 -6.11 -3.77
N LYS A 71 -5.55 -6.79 -3.26
CA LYS A 71 -6.80 -6.17 -2.81
C LYS A 71 -6.80 -6.09 -1.28
N VAL A 72 -7.28 -4.99 -0.74
CA VAL A 72 -7.39 -4.77 0.70
C VAL A 72 -8.73 -4.15 1.06
N ALA A 73 -9.27 -4.57 2.19
CA ALA A 73 -10.44 -3.94 2.80
C ALA A 73 -9.97 -3.14 4.01
N VAL A 74 -9.88 -1.83 3.86
CA VAL A 74 -9.54 -0.92 4.95
C VAL A 74 -10.81 -0.70 5.77
N SER A 75 -10.74 -1.02 7.06
CA SER A 75 -11.81 -0.75 8.00
C SER A 75 -11.31 0.25 9.04
N GLY A 76 -12.11 1.26 9.40
CA GLY A 76 -11.69 2.37 10.27
C GLY A 76 -11.36 1.98 11.72
N ARG A 77 -11.27 0.67 12.02
CA ARG A 77 -10.95 0.13 13.36
C ARG A 77 -9.66 -0.70 13.38
N LYS A 78 -9.13 -1.13 12.23
CA LYS A 78 -7.95 -2.01 12.16
C LYS A 78 -6.99 -1.56 11.07
N THR A 79 -5.70 -1.53 11.40
CA THR A 79 -4.64 -1.32 10.42
C THR A 79 -4.46 -2.57 9.57
N SER A 80 -4.46 -2.39 8.26
CA SER A 80 -4.20 -3.46 7.30
C SER A 80 -2.73 -3.42 6.90
N SER A 81 -2.04 -4.55 6.99
CA SER A 81 -0.64 -4.67 6.60
C SER A 81 -0.52 -5.60 5.41
N LEU A 82 0.23 -5.18 4.38
CA LEU A 82 0.44 -5.96 3.17
C LEU A 82 1.92 -5.99 2.83
N THR A 83 2.43 -7.19 2.58
CA THR A 83 3.78 -7.37 2.07
C THR A 83 3.72 -7.72 0.58
N PHE A 84 4.50 -7.00 -0.21
CA PHE A 84 4.74 -7.27 -1.62
C PHE A 84 6.15 -7.85 -1.74
N THR A 85 6.20 -9.02 -2.36
CA THR A 85 7.45 -9.67 -2.71
C THR A 85 7.39 -10.11 -4.16
N TRP A 86 8.48 -9.85 -4.86
CA TRP A 86 8.72 -10.26 -6.24
C TRP A 86 9.79 -11.33 -6.23
#